data_AF-A0A231HP45-F1
#
_entry.id   AF-A0A231HP45-F1
#
_cell.length_a   1.000
_cell.length_b   1.000
_cell.length_c   1.000
_cell.angle_alpha   90.00
_cell.angle_beta   90.00
_cell.angle_gamma   90.00
#
_symmetry.space_group_name_H-M   'P 1'
#
loop_
_entity.id
_entity.type
_entity.pdbx_description
1 polymer ?
#
loop_
_entity_poly.entity_id
_entity_poly.type
_entity_poly.pdbx_seq_one_letter_code
_entity_poly.pdbx_strand_id
1 'polypeptide(L)'
;MILPKISAAILSMATYGSAYAAADRQLCISFEQWVVMAGATNGAACVFGADLPDANLHRMTARQNFTRFAEEHDLTLEEFDPLFERGVIEGQTLVKRRAAIIVPRHDHLLRGFHHDKVIDYAKICDALSPN
;
A
#
# COMPACT_ATOMS: atom_id res chain seq x y z
N MET A 1 8.19 1.81 -17.76
CA MET A 1 8.81 2.98 -17.10
C MET A 1 7.83 3.49 -16.04
N ILE A 2 8.09 3.23 -14.75
CA ILE A 2 7.23 3.72 -13.66
C ILE A 2 7.49 5.23 -13.55
N LEU A 3 6.47 6.07 -13.70
CA LEU A 3 6.63 7.53 -13.61
C LEU A 3 7.32 7.93 -12.27
N PRO A 4 8.15 8.99 -12.26
CA PRO A 4 8.89 9.42 -11.07
C PRO A 4 7.98 9.74 -9.86
N LYS A 5 6.72 10.14 -10.10
CA LYS A 5 5.72 10.40 -9.05
C LYS A 5 5.25 9.14 -8.32
N ILE A 6 5.04 8.05 -9.07
CA ILE A 6 4.67 6.74 -8.50
C ILE A 6 5.81 6.18 -7.66
N SER A 7 7.06 6.38 -8.11
CA SER A 7 8.24 5.96 -7.36
C SER A 7 8.37 6.68 -6.01
N ALA A 8 8.00 7.97 -5.94
CA ALA A 8 8.02 8.75 -4.71
C ALA A 8 6.89 8.36 -3.74
N ALA A 9 5.69 8.08 -4.25
CA ALA A 9 4.57 7.60 -3.45
C ALA A 9 4.87 6.22 -2.87
N ILE A 10 5.29 5.25 -3.71
CA ILE A 10 5.70 3.91 -3.28
C ILE A 10 6.86 3.97 -2.29
N LEU A 11 7.87 4.85 -2.49
CA LEU A 11 8.97 5.03 -1.54
C LEU A 11 8.48 5.60 -0.20
N SER A 12 7.55 6.55 -0.21
CA SER A 12 6.94 7.11 1.00
C SER A 12 6.16 6.02 1.74
N MET A 13 5.31 5.27 1.04
CA MET A 13 4.48 4.21 1.64
C MET A 13 5.35 3.11 2.21
N ALA A 14 6.37 2.67 1.48
CA ALA A 14 7.32 1.69 1.98
C ALA A 14 8.21 2.21 3.12
N THR A 15 8.28 3.53 3.38
CA THR A 15 8.96 4.05 4.58
C THR A 15 8.02 4.21 5.78
N TYR A 16 6.73 4.46 5.55
CA TYR A 16 5.71 4.54 6.61
C TYR A 16 5.02 3.19 6.87
N GLY A 17 5.19 2.22 5.98
CA GLY A 17 4.50 0.94 5.95
C GLY A 17 3.00 1.04 5.94
N SER A 18 2.45 2.18 5.54
CA SER A 18 1.03 2.33 5.29
C SER A 18 0.88 2.70 3.84
N ALA A 19 -0.06 2.02 3.19
CA ALA A 19 -0.60 2.21 1.87
C ALA A 19 -1.59 3.37 1.80
N TYR A 20 -1.93 4.03 2.91
CA TYR A 20 -2.84 5.19 2.97
C TYR A 20 -2.16 6.49 3.46
N ALA A 21 -0.94 6.40 4.02
CA ALA A 21 -0.15 7.55 4.50
C ALA A 21 0.24 8.61 3.44
N ALA A 22 -0.04 8.36 2.16
CA ALA A 22 0.24 9.28 1.05
C ALA A 22 -0.98 10.13 0.67
N ALA A 23 -2.15 9.89 1.27
CA ALA A 23 -3.39 10.59 0.94
C ALA A 23 -3.32 12.10 1.21
N ASP A 24 -2.61 12.47 2.28
CA ASP A 24 -2.40 13.87 2.69
C ASP A 24 -1.37 14.61 1.81
N ARG A 25 -0.68 13.89 0.92
CA ARG A 25 0.26 14.51 -0.02
C ARG A 25 -0.46 14.61 -1.34
N GLN A 26 -0.79 15.82 -1.80
CA GLN A 26 -1.41 16.19 -3.10
C GLN A 26 -0.76 15.49 -4.32
N LEU A 27 -0.92 14.19 -4.39
CA LEU A 27 -0.43 13.29 -5.40
C LEU A 27 -1.68 12.87 -6.16
N CYS A 28 -1.71 13.13 -7.46
CA CYS A 28 -2.72 12.54 -8.35
C CYS A 28 -2.46 11.03 -8.44
N ILE A 29 -2.87 10.30 -7.41
CA ILE A 29 -2.75 8.85 -7.32
C ILE A 29 -4.03 8.26 -7.91
N SER A 30 -3.91 7.42 -8.94
CA SER A 30 -5.07 6.72 -9.50
C SER A 30 -5.53 5.61 -8.56
N PHE A 31 -6.77 5.16 -8.73
CA PHE A 31 -7.34 4.10 -7.91
C PHE A 31 -6.51 2.80 -7.99
N GLU A 32 -6.03 2.42 -9.17
CA GLU A 32 -5.16 1.27 -9.39
C GLU A 32 -3.79 1.44 -8.72
N GLN A 33 -3.28 2.67 -8.64
CA GLN A 33 -2.01 2.96 -7.96
C GLN A 33 -2.13 2.73 -6.45
N TRP A 34 -3.29 2.98 -5.84
CA TRP A 34 -3.56 2.61 -4.45
C TRP A 34 -3.45 1.10 -4.22
N VAL A 35 -3.94 0.28 -5.16
CA VAL A 35 -3.81 -1.18 -5.09
C VAL A 35 -2.34 -1.61 -5.16
N VAL A 36 -1.56 -1.02 -6.07
CA VAL A 36 -0.11 -1.28 -6.17
C VAL A 36 0.62 -0.85 -4.89
N MET A 37 0.25 0.29 -4.30
CA MET A 37 0.85 0.76 -3.05
C MET A 37 0.49 -0.12 -1.85
N ALA A 38 -0.74 -0.65 -1.78
CA ALA A 38 -1.13 -1.65 -0.77
C ALA A 38 -0.31 -2.93 -0.90
N GLY A 39 -0.09 -3.40 -2.13
CA GLY A 39 0.84 -4.50 -2.41
C GLY A 39 2.26 -4.18 -1.95
N ALA A 40 2.77 -2.98 -2.26
CA ALA A 40 4.14 -2.58 -1.90
C ALA A 40 4.36 -2.51 -0.40
N THR A 41 3.38 -2.00 0.36
CA THR A 41 3.38 -2.01 1.82
C THR A 41 3.44 -3.44 2.37
N ASN A 42 2.60 -4.33 1.83
CA ASN A 42 2.58 -5.75 2.21
C ASN A 42 3.92 -6.44 1.94
N GLY A 43 4.45 -6.31 0.73
CA GLY A 43 5.73 -6.91 0.34
C GLY A 43 6.90 -6.35 1.14
N ALA A 44 6.90 -5.05 1.45
CA ALA A 44 7.91 -4.44 2.30
C ALA A 44 7.86 -4.98 3.73
N ALA A 45 6.68 -5.10 4.32
CA ALA A 45 6.49 -5.66 5.66
C ALA A 45 6.98 -7.12 5.76
N CYS A 46 6.74 -7.93 4.72
CA CYS A 46 7.26 -9.31 4.64
C CYS A 46 8.79 -9.37 4.69
N VAL A 47 9.51 -8.40 4.08
CA VAL A 47 10.98 -8.34 4.17
C VAL A 47 11.45 -8.05 5.59
N PHE A 48 10.65 -7.34 6.39
CA PHE A 48 10.93 -7.02 7.79
C PHE A 48 10.36 -8.03 8.79
N GLY A 49 9.87 -9.19 8.32
CA GLY A 49 9.47 -10.30 9.17
C GLY A 49 8.00 -10.28 9.62
N ALA A 50 7.13 -9.52 8.93
CA ALA A 50 5.69 -9.73 9.08
C ALA A 50 5.35 -11.19 8.76
N ASP A 51 4.50 -11.80 9.59
CA ASP A 51 4.13 -13.19 9.41
C ASP A 51 3.12 -13.38 8.26
N LEU A 52 3.04 -14.61 7.75
CA LEU A 52 2.16 -14.95 6.64
C LEU A 52 0.67 -14.69 6.96
N PRO A 53 0.16 -15.00 8.18
CA PRO A 53 -1.21 -14.65 8.56
C PRO A 53 -1.50 -13.15 8.45
N ASP A 54 -0.61 -12.28 8.95
CA ASP A 54 -0.79 -10.83 8.87
C ASP A 54 -0.72 -10.32 7.44
N ALA A 55 0.20 -10.86 6.63
CA ALA A 55 0.31 -10.50 5.23
C ALA A 55 -0.97 -10.86 4.45
N ASN A 56 -1.55 -12.03 4.74
CA ASN A 56 -2.82 -12.46 4.16
C ASN A 56 -3.98 -11.58 4.64
N LEU A 57 -4.04 -11.26 5.94
CA LEU A 57 -5.06 -10.38 6.49
C LEU A 57 -5.01 -8.99 5.82
N HIS A 58 -3.82 -8.41 5.68
CA HIS A 58 -3.65 -7.13 5.00
C HIS A 58 -4.13 -7.18 3.54
N ARG A 59 -3.83 -8.24 2.79
CA ARG A 59 -4.33 -8.41 1.41
C ARG A 59 -5.85 -8.50 1.38
N MET A 60 -6.45 -9.27 2.29
CA MET A 60 -7.91 -9.42 2.38
C MET A 60 -8.60 -8.09 2.71
N THR A 61 -8.10 -7.37 3.72
CA THR A 61 -8.61 -6.05 4.11
C THR A 61 -8.52 -5.05 2.96
N ALA A 62 -7.37 -5.00 2.27
CA ALA A 62 -7.21 -4.15 1.09
C ALA A 62 -8.21 -4.53 -0.01
N ARG A 63 -8.35 -5.81 -0.34
CA ARG A 63 -9.28 -6.29 -1.37
C ARG A 63 -10.72 -5.90 -1.05
N GLN A 64 -11.17 -6.19 0.18
CA GLN A 64 -12.52 -5.86 0.63
C GLN A 64 -12.81 -4.36 0.51
N ASN A 65 -11.90 -3.52 0.99
CA ASN A 65 -12.10 -2.08 1.02
C ASN A 65 -12.03 -1.46 -0.38
N PHE A 66 -11.08 -1.86 -1.22
CA PHE A 66 -11.02 -1.36 -2.60
C PHE A 66 -12.20 -1.84 -3.44
N THR A 67 -12.63 -3.10 -3.30
CA THR A 67 -13.84 -3.58 -4.01
C THR A 67 -15.04 -2.74 -3.62
N ARG A 68 -15.25 -2.51 -2.33
CA ARG A 68 -16.35 -1.67 -1.85
C ARG A 68 -16.26 -0.23 -2.37
N PHE A 69 -15.07 0.37 -2.32
CA PHE A 69 -14.85 1.72 -2.85
C PHE A 69 -15.15 1.80 -4.34
N ALA A 70 -14.75 0.79 -5.11
CA ALA A 70 -15.00 0.75 -6.53
C ALA A 70 -16.50 0.69 -6.84
N GLU A 71 -17.24 -0.16 -6.13
CA GLU A 71 -18.69 -0.27 -6.24
C GLU A 71 -19.42 1.03 -5.87
N GLU A 72 -19.02 1.71 -4.79
CA GLU A 72 -19.66 2.95 -4.33
C GLU A 72 -19.39 4.16 -5.24
N HIS A 73 -18.34 4.11 -6.06
CA HIS A 73 -17.88 5.23 -6.90
C HIS A 73 -17.96 4.95 -8.42
N ASP A 74 -18.67 3.90 -8.84
CA ASP A 74 -18.79 3.48 -10.24
C ASP A 74 -17.41 3.28 -10.93
N LEU A 75 -16.42 2.79 -10.18
CA LEU A 75 -15.09 2.45 -10.68
C LEU A 75 -14.98 0.95 -10.94
N THR A 76 -14.03 0.58 -11.80
CA THR A 76 -13.75 -0.82 -12.13
C THR A 76 -12.50 -1.30 -11.41
N LEU A 77 -12.59 -2.42 -10.70
CA LEU A 77 -11.44 -3.10 -10.05
C LEU A 77 -11.21 -4.48 -10.67
N GLU A 78 -10.98 -4.54 -11.98
CA GLU A 78 -10.80 -5.81 -12.70
C GLU A 78 -9.45 -6.49 -12.39
N GLU A 79 -8.42 -5.71 -12.04
CA GLU A 79 -7.05 -6.21 -11.92
C GLU A 79 -6.50 -6.15 -10.48
N PHE A 80 -7.33 -6.31 -9.45
CA PHE A 80 -6.85 -6.24 -8.06
C PHE A 80 -5.65 -7.16 -7.81
N ASP A 81 -5.77 -8.47 -8.09
CA ASP A 81 -4.72 -9.44 -7.76
C ASP A 81 -3.43 -9.20 -8.55
N PRO A 82 -3.45 -8.98 -9.88
CA PRO A 82 -2.25 -8.62 -10.62
C PRO A 82 -1.57 -7.32 -10.14
N LEU A 83 -2.36 -6.28 -9.87
CA LEU A 83 -1.82 -4.98 -9.40
C LEU A 83 -1.22 -5.09 -8.00
N PHE A 84 -1.91 -5.81 -7.10
CA PHE A 84 -1.43 -6.03 -5.74
C PHE A 84 -0.13 -6.84 -5.74
N GLU A 85 -0.07 -7.93 -6.51
CA GLU A 85 1.13 -8.78 -6.60
C GLU A 85 2.32 -8.03 -7.19
N ARG A 86 2.06 -7.21 -8.21
CA ARG A 86 3.06 -6.28 -8.74
C ARG A 86 3.59 -5.35 -7.64
N GLY A 87 2.68 -4.78 -6.85
CA GLY A 87 3.02 -3.99 -5.68
C GLY A 87 3.93 -4.74 -4.71
N VAL A 88 3.58 -5.98 -4.35
CA VAL A 88 4.37 -6.84 -3.44
C VAL A 88 5.81 -6.96 -3.93
N ILE A 89 6.01 -7.28 -5.20
CA ILE A 89 7.34 -7.42 -5.82
C ILE A 89 8.10 -6.08 -5.78
N GLU A 90 7.43 -4.97 -6.10
CA GLU A 90 8.03 -3.63 -6.08
C GLU A 90 8.45 -3.23 -4.66
N GLY A 91 7.61 -3.46 -3.65
CA GLY A 91 7.88 -3.20 -2.23
C GLY A 91 9.08 -3.99 -1.70
N GLN A 92 9.10 -5.30 -1.95
CA GLN A 92 10.24 -6.16 -1.58
C GLN A 92 11.54 -5.68 -2.24
N THR A 93 11.48 -5.35 -3.53
CA THR A 93 12.63 -4.87 -4.30
C THR A 93 13.14 -3.54 -3.75
N LEU A 94 12.23 -2.64 -3.38
CA LEU A 94 12.57 -1.32 -2.86
C LEU A 94 13.25 -1.40 -1.49
N VAL A 95 12.76 -2.25 -0.58
CA VAL A 95 13.44 -2.52 0.70
C VAL A 95 14.85 -3.05 0.47
N LYS A 96 15.00 -4.05 -0.41
CA LYS A 96 16.30 -4.66 -0.72
C LYS A 96 17.28 -3.65 -1.35
N ARG A 97 16.82 -2.81 -2.28
CA ARG A 97 17.66 -1.82 -2.99
C ARG A 97 17.96 -0.56 -2.18
N ARG A 98 17.09 -0.17 -1.26
CA ARG A 98 17.20 1.05 -0.45
C ARG A 98 17.35 0.73 1.04
N ALA A 99 17.96 -0.42 1.37
CA ALA A 99 18.09 -0.91 2.73
C ALA A 99 18.67 0.14 3.70
N ALA A 100 19.68 0.90 3.27
CA ALA A 100 20.30 1.95 4.09
C ALA A 100 19.32 3.06 4.55
N ILE A 101 18.24 3.31 3.80
CA ILE A 101 17.22 4.31 4.13
C ILE A 101 16.06 3.68 4.90
N ILE A 102 15.71 2.43 4.59
CA ILE A 102 14.46 1.81 5.05
C ILE A 102 14.66 0.96 6.31
N VAL A 103 15.79 0.25 6.44
CA VAL A 103 16.08 -0.59 7.62
C VAL A 103 16.03 0.21 8.94
N PRO A 104 16.57 1.43 9.03
CA PRO A 104 16.44 2.25 10.24
C PRO A 104 14.99 2.62 10.60
N ARG A 105 14.04 2.47 9.65
CA ARG A 105 12.62 2.81 9.80
C ARG A 105 11.72 1.58 9.88
N HIS A 106 12.29 0.38 10.02
CA HIS A 106 11.52 -0.87 10.00
C HIS A 106 10.38 -0.89 11.03
N ASP A 107 10.60 -0.41 12.25
CA ASP A 107 9.55 -0.33 13.28
C ASP A 107 8.38 0.57 12.87
N HIS A 108 8.68 1.68 12.18
CA HIS A 108 7.64 2.57 11.67
C HIS A 108 6.83 1.87 10.59
N LEU A 109 7.53 1.18 9.69
CA LEU A 109 6.92 0.42 8.62
C LEU A 109 6.00 -0.68 9.17
N LEU A 110 6.48 -1.50 10.10
CA LEU A 110 5.66 -2.56 10.69
C LEU A 110 4.44 -1.99 11.45
N ARG A 111 4.58 -0.84 12.13
CA ARG A 111 3.43 -0.16 12.74
C ARG A 111 2.39 0.28 11.71
N GLY A 112 2.81 0.90 10.60
CA GLY A 112 1.90 1.27 9.52
C GLY A 112 1.21 0.04 8.94
N PHE A 113 1.94 -1.06 8.77
CA PHE A 113 1.40 -2.28 8.18
C PHE A 113 0.38 -2.93 9.12
N HIS A 114 0.67 -2.95 10.42
CA HIS A 114 -0.26 -3.42 11.43
C HIS A 114 -1.50 -2.53 11.58
N HIS A 115 -1.39 -1.23 11.28
CA HIS A 115 -2.55 -0.35 11.16
C HIS A 115 -3.38 -0.72 9.93
N ASP A 116 -2.75 -0.77 8.76
CA ASP A 116 -3.40 -1.02 7.48
C ASP A 116 -4.10 -2.39 7.41
N LYS A 117 -3.53 -3.43 8.04
CA LYS A 117 -4.14 -4.77 7.99
C LYS A 117 -5.51 -4.84 8.68
N VAL A 118 -5.82 -3.89 9.56
CA VAL A 118 -7.12 -3.77 10.25
C VAL A 118 -7.79 -2.41 10.02
N ILE A 119 -7.40 -1.67 8.98
CA ILE A 119 -7.92 -0.32 8.74
C ILE A 119 -9.40 -0.35 8.38
N ASP A 120 -10.16 0.57 8.96
CA ASP A 120 -11.58 0.73 8.67
C ASP A 120 -11.81 1.36 7.30
N TYR A 121 -12.87 0.93 6.63
CA TYR A 121 -13.28 1.46 5.32
C TYR A 121 -13.42 2.98 5.28
N ALA A 122 -13.98 3.59 6.34
CA ALA A 122 -14.15 5.05 6.41
C ALA A 122 -12.80 5.80 6.29
N LYS A 123 -11.72 5.26 6.87
CA LYS A 123 -10.38 5.85 6.75
C LYS A 123 -9.80 5.73 5.35
N ILE A 124 -10.20 4.70 4.60
CA ILE A 124 -9.83 4.55 3.20
C ILE A 124 -10.61 5.55 2.34
N CYS A 125 -11.89 5.77 2.59
CA CYS A 125 -12.65 6.82 1.91
C CYS A 125 -12.01 8.20 2.11
N ASP A 126 -11.67 8.55 3.36
CA ASP A 126 -10.95 9.79 3.68
C ASP A 126 -9.63 9.91 2.90
N ALA A 127 -8.93 8.77 2.74
CA ALA A 127 -7.64 8.73 2.05
C ALA A 127 -7.75 8.83 0.52
N LEU A 128 -8.76 8.19 -0.07
CA LEU A 128 -8.92 8.10 -1.52
C LEU A 128 -9.73 9.26 -2.11
N SER A 129 -10.49 9.98 -1.28
CA SER A 129 -11.27 11.16 -1.65
C SER A 129 -10.76 12.41 -0.92
N PRO A 130 -9.53 12.87 -1.19
CA PRO A 130 -9.00 14.07 -0.55
C PRO A 130 -9.86 15.30 -0.94
N ASN A 131 -10.42 15.97 0.07
CA ASN A 131 -11.14 17.25 -0.06
C ASN A 131 -10.27 18.34 -0.69
#